data_AF-A0A357AC27-F1
#
_entry.id   AF-A0A357AC27-F1
#
_cell.length_a   1.000
_cell.length_b   1.000
_cell.length_c   1.000
_cell.angle_alpha   90.00
_cell.angle_beta   90.00
_cell.angle_gamma   90.00
#
_symmetry.space_group_name_H-M   'P 1'
#
loop_
_entity.id
_entity.type
_entity.pdbx_description
1 polymer ?
#
loop_
_entity_poly.entity_id
_entity_poly.type
_entity_poly.pdbx_seq_one_letter_code
_entity_poly.pdbx_strand_id
1 'polypeptide(L)' 'MSTELIVINLLLERLQDEDSDVRRSAASALGEFGKQSRDLIPRLVQWISEHQDSEYVGGGIDVLWDLVAEG' A
#
# COMPACT_ATOMS: atom_id res chain seq x y z
N MET A 1 3.76 19.00 -4.36
CA MET A 1 3.50 17.55 -4.21
C MET A 1 4.78 16.84 -4.60
N SER A 2 5.41 16.09 -3.71
CA SER A 2 6.58 15.26 -4.06
C SER A 2 6.12 14.12 -4.97
N THR A 3 6.91 13.79 -5.98
CA THR A 3 6.62 12.69 -6.93
C THR A 3 6.45 11.35 -6.21
N GLU A 4 7.17 11.16 -5.11
CA GLU A 4 7.08 10.01 -4.22
C GLU A 4 5.67 9.78 -3.67
N LEU A 5 5.03 10.84 -3.17
CA LEU A 5 3.67 10.77 -2.63
C LEU A 5 2.64 10.44 -3.71
N ILE A 6 2.86 10.91 -4.94
CA ILE A 6 1.99 10.58 -6.08
C ILE A 6 2.07 9.08 -6.36
N VAL A 7 3.27 8.49 -6.39
CA VAL A 7 3.48 7.05 -6.62
C VAL A 7 2.80 6.22 -5.53
N ILE A 8 2.99 6.58 -4.26
CA ILE A 8 2.36 5.88 -3.13
C ILE A 8 0.84 5.86 -3.28
N ASN A 9 0.22 7.03 -3.51
CA ASN A 9 -1.23 7.10 -3.64
C ASN A 9 -1.75 6.31 -4.84
N LEU A 10 -1.05 6.37 -5.98
CA LEU A 10 -1.45 5.64 -7.18
C LEU A 10 -1.42 4.12 -6.95
N LEU A 11 -0.40 3.63 -6.24
CA LEU A 11 -0.28 2.21 -5.89
C LEU A 11 -1.31 1.78 -4.84
N LEU A 12 -1.60 2.63 -3.84
CA LEU A 12 -2.66 2.37 -2.85
C LEU A 12 -4.03 2.21 -3.52
N GLU A 13 -4.35 3.01 -4.54
CA GLU A 13 -5.59 2.82 -5.30
C GLU A 13 -5.63 1.47 -6.05
N ARG A 14 -4.48 0.98 -6.54
CA ARG A 14 -4.40 -0.31 -7.25
C ARG A 14 -4.52 -1.52 -6.33
N LEU A 15 -4.49 -1.34 -5.01
CA LEU A 15 -4.83 -2.40 -4.06
C LEU A 15 -6.31 -2.82 -4.14
N GLN A 16 -7.17 -2.00 -4.79
CA GLN A 16 -8.60 -2.29 -4.98
C GLN A 16 -8.94 -2.63 -6.42
N ASP A 17 -7.93 -2.87 -7.26
CA ASP A 17 -8.14 -3.25 -8.64
C ASP A 17 -8.90 -4.58 -8.71
N GLU A 18 -9.80 -4.72 -9.67
CA GLU A 18 -10.57 -5.96 -9.86
C GLU A 18 -9.64 -7.15 -10.18
N ASP A 19 -8.53 -6.89 -10.88
CA ASP A 19 -7.56 -7.89 -11.23
C ASP A 19 -6.63 -8.20 -10.06
N SER A 20 -6.62 -9.47 -9.64
CA SER A 20 -5.77 -9.94 -8.56
C SER A 20 -4.27 -9.81 -8.85
N ASP A 21 -3.85 -9.87 -10.13
CA ASP A 21 -2.45 -9.67 -10.53
C ASP A 21 -2.03 -8.21 -10.34
N VAL A 22 -2.93 -7.27 -10.64
CA VAL A 22 -2.70 -5.84 -10.43
C VAL A 22 -2.57 -5.53 -8.93
N ARG A 23 -3.47 -6.09 -8.10
CA ARG A 23 -3.38 -5.93 -6.64
C ARG A 23 -2.08 -6.45 -6.06
N ARG A 24 -1.66 -7.66 -6.45
CA ARG A 24 -0.38 -8.26 -6.00
C ARG A 24 0.82 -7.41 -6.42
N SER A 25 0.81 -6.91 -7.66
CA SER A 25 1.88 -6.07 -8.18
C SER A 25 1.96 -4.75 -7.42
N ALA A 26 0.81 -4.14 -7.10
CA ALA A 26 0.75 -2.91 -6.31
C ALA A 26 1.29 -3.10 -4.90
N ALA A 27 0.89 -4.19 -4.22
CA ALA A 27 1.40 -4.54 -2.89
C ALA A 27 2.92 -4.75 -2.90
N SER A 28 3.44 -5.52 -3.85
CA SER A 28 4.88 -5.76 -4.00
C SER A 28 5.65 -4.45 -4.24
N ALA A 29 5.15 -3.58 -5.12
CA ALA A 29 5.77 -2.28 -5.39
C ALA A 29 5.77 -1.36 -4.16
N LEU A 30 4.68 -1.35 -3.37
CA LEU A 30 4.62 -0.61 -2.11
C LEU A 30 5.63 -1.14 -1.09
N GLY A 31 5.79 -2.46 -0.98
CA GLY A 31 6.80 -3.07 -0.11
C GLY A 31 8.23 -2.69 -0.48
N GLU A 32 8.58 -2.71 -1.77
CA GLU A 32 9.89 -2.28 -2.25
C GLU A 32 10.14 -0.78 -2.04
N PHE A 33 9.13 0.04 -2.31
CA PHE A 33 9.20 1.50 -2.17
C PHE A 33 9.26 1.93 -0.69
N GLY A 34 8.54 1.22 0.17
CA GLY A 34 8.44 1.49 1.61
C GLY A 34 9.73 1.34 2.39
N LYS A 35 10.62 0.46 1.95
CA LYS A 35 11.96 0.32 2.54
C LYS A 35 12.78 1.61 2.45
N GLN A 36 12.42 2.52 1.54
CA GLN A 36 13.12 3.78 1.28
C GLN A 36 12.30 5.01 1.68
N SER A 37 10.98 4.87 1.82
CA SER A 37 10.05 5.99 2.05
C SER A 37 9.56 6.07 3.49
N ARG A 38 9.83 7.21 4.16
CA ARG A 38 9.29 7.51 5.50
C ARG A 38 7.80 7.86 5.48
N ASP A 39 7.28 8.28 4.32
CA ASP A 39 5.90 8.73 4.18
C ASP A 39 4.93 7.59 3.86
N LEU A 40 5.43 6.40 3.51
CA LEU A 40 4.57 5.28 3.15
C LEU A 40 3.74 4.77 4.33
N ILE A 41 4.38 4.43 5.46
CA ILE A 41 3.70 3.86 6.62
C ILE A 41 2.50 4.71 7.07
N PRO A 42 2.64 6.03 7.33
CA PRO A 42 1.49 6.82 7.76
C PRO A 42 0.39 6.90 6.70
N ARG A 43 0.71 6.86 5.41
CA ARG A 43 -0.30 6.84 4.34
C ARG A 43 -1.00 5.52 4.18
N LEU A 44 -0.28 4.41 4.31
CA LEU A 44 -0.85 3.08 4.28
C LEU A 44 -1.81 2.87 5.47
N VAL A 45 -1.43 3.33 6.67
CA VAL A 45 -2.31 3.30 7.86
C VAL A 45 -3.57 4.13 7.64
N GLN A 46 -3.44 5.34 7.09
CA GLN A 46 -4.60 6.16 6.74
C GLN A 46 -5.52 5.45 5.74
N TRP A 47 -4.94 4.88 4.68
CA TRP A 47 -5.69 4.15 3.66
C TRP A 47 -6.45 2.96 4.24
N ILE A 48 -5.81 2.16 5.11
CA ILE A 48 -6.47 1.03 5.80
C ILE A 48 -7.64 1.53 6.64
N SER A 49 -7.48 2.65 7.37
CA SER A 49 -8.55 3.22 8.18
C SER A 49 -9.74 3.70 7.33
N GLU A 50 -9.48 4.25 6.15
CA GLU A 50 -10.52 4.73 5.22
C GLU A 50 -11.24 3.57 4.51
N HIS A 51 -10.58 2.43 4.36
CA HIS A 51 -11.08 1.26 3.61
C HIS A 51 -11.27 0.03 4.50
N GLN A 52 -11.42 0.19 5.82
CA GLN A 52 -11.49 -0.93 6.77
C GLN A 52 -12.64 -1.91 6.49
N ASP A 53 -13.73 -1.44 5.87
CA ASP A 53 -14.89 -2.23 5.48
C ASP A 53 -14.80 -2.81 4.06
N SER A 54 -13.70 -2.53 3.33
CA SER A 54 -13.48 -3.01 1.96
C SER A 54 -13.03 -4.47 1.95
N GLU A 55 -13.52 -5.25 0.99
CA GLU A 55 -13.04 -6.62 0.75
C GLU A 55 -11.55 -6.67 0.37
N TYR A 56 -10.99 -5.55 -0.09
CA TYR A 56 -9.59 -5.44 -0.53
C TYR A 56 -8.63 -4.96 0.57
N VAL A 57 -9.13 -4.64 1.77
CA VAL A 57 -8.30 -4.08 2.86
C VAL A 57 -7.14 -5.00 3.26
N GLY A 58 -7.32 -6.32 3.09
CA GLY A 58 -6.30 -7.33 3.39
C GLY A 58 -4.97 -7.04 2.69
N GLY A 59 -4.99 -6.60 1.44
CA GLY A 59 -3.76 -6.26 0.71
C GLY A 59 -2.98 -5.11 1.34
N GLY A 60 -3.66 -4.12 1.91
CA GLY A 60 -3.00 -3.04 2.66
C GLY A 60 -2.41 -3.52 3.98
N ILE A 61 -3.10 -4.42 4.67
CA ILE A 61 -2.64 -5.02 5.94
C ILE A 61 -1.40 -5.88 5.71
N ASP A 62 -1.39 -6.68 4.64
CA ASP A 62 -0.25 -7.51 4.26
C ASP A 62 0.98 -6.65 3.97
N VAL A 63 0.83 -5.58 3.17
CA VAL A 63 1.92 -4.62 2.92
C VAL A 63 2.43 -4.01 4.21
N LEU A 64 1.54 -3.63 5.12
CA LEU A 64 1.95 -3.04 6.39
C LEU A 64 2.72 -4.05 7.24
N TRP A 65 2.27 -5.31 7.27
CA TRP A 65 2.95 -6.40 7.96
C TRP A 65 4.36 -6.60 7.40
N ASP A 66 4.51 -6.71 6.09
CA ASP A 66 5.81 -6.91 5.44
C ASP A 66 6.80 -5.79 5.78
N LEU A 67 6.31 -4.54 5.82
CA LEU A 67 7.14 -3.37 6.14
C LEU A 67 7.63 -3.33 7.59
N VAL A 68 6.86 -3.88 8.53
CA VAL A 68 7.19 -3.80 9.97
C VAL A 68 7.77 -5.11 10.54
N ALA A 69 7.47 -6.25 9.92
CA ALA A 69 7.91 -7.57 10.37
C ALA A 69 9.21 -8.03 9.70
N GLU A 70 9.50 -7.57 8.48
CA GLU A 70 10.73 -7.90 7.74
C GLU A 70 11.77 -6.75 7.71
N GLY A 71 11.62 -5.77 8.61
CA GLY A 71 12.54 -4.63 8.79
C GLY A 71 13.74 -4.93 9.69
#